data_AF-A0A6I2ZSL8-F1
#
_entry.id   AF-A0A6I2ZSL8-F1
#
_cell.length_a   1.000
_cell.length_b   1.000
_cell.length_c   1.000
_cell.angle_alpha   90.00
_cell.angle_beta   90.00
_cell.angle_gamma   90.00
#
_symmetry.space_group_name_H-M   'P 1'
#
loop_
_entity.id
_entity.type
_entity.pdbx_description
1 polymer ?
#
loop_
_entity_poly.entity_id
_entity_poly.type
_entity_poly.pdbx_seq_one_letter_code
_entity_poly.pdbx_strand_id
1 'polypeptide(L)' 'MIACYHDTMTKNMTVRLPDELAADTEALARVSGKSVNETIKDALADAVAARSRDPKFKARIREIIEEDRELLERLAK' A
#
# COMPACT_ATOMS: atom_id res chain seq x y z
N MET A 1 7.30 -21.41 -18.76
CA MET A 1 6.23 -20.40 -18.93
C MET A 1 5.53 -20.26 -17.59
N ILE A 2 6.05 -19.38 -16.71
CA ILE A 2 5.50 -19.24 -15.36
C ILE A 2 4.40 -18.18 -15.45
N ALA A 3 3.15 -18.63 -15.38
CA ALA A 3 2.00 -17.74 -15.29
C ALA A 3 2.10 -16.99 -13.96
N CYS A 4 2.52 -15.73 -14.02
CA CYS A 4 2.47 -14.83 -12.87
C CYS A 4 1.01 -14.72 -12.44
N TYR A 5 0.67 -15.40 -11.34
CA TYR A 5 -0.63 -15.35 -10.71
C TYR A 5 -0.82 -13.93 -10.16
N HIS A 6 -1.35 -13.03 -10.97
CA HIS A 6 -1.81 -11.73 -10.51
C HIS A 6 -3.11 -11.98 -9.77
N ASP A 7 -2.97 -12.41 -8.52
CA ASP A 7 -4.04 -12.66 -7.58
C ASP A 7 -4.91 -11.40 -7.48
N THR A 8 -6.07 -11.44 -8.12
CA THR A 8 -7.15 -10.46 -7.97
C THR A 8 -7.91 -10.70 -6.66
N MET A 9 -7.23 -11.11 -5.57
CA MET A 9 -7.88 -11.22 -4.27
C MET A 9 -7.57 -10.00 -3.41
N THR A 10 -8.62 -9.47 -2.82
CA THR A 10 -8.54 -8.50 -1.73
C THR A 10 -7.71 -9.10 -0.60
N LYS A 11 -6.52 -8.54 -0.35
CA LYS A 11 -5.67 -8.96 0.76
C LYS A 11 -6.20 -8.34 2.06
N ASN A 12 -6.48 -9.17 3.06
CA ASN A 12 -6.81 -8.70 4.40
C ASN A 12 -5.53 -8.18 5.07
N MET A 13 -5.55 -6.93 5.51
CA MET A 13 -4.43 -6.30 6.21
C MET A 13 -4.95 -5.73 7.53
N THR A 14 -4.30 -6.10 8.64
CA THR A 14 -4.60 -5.54 9.96
C THR A 14 -3.56 -4.50 10.29
N VAL A 15 -3.98 -3.23 10.41
CA VAL A 15 -3.09 -2.11 10.73
C VAL A 15 -3.30 -1.69 12.17
N ARG A 16 -2.21 -1.57 12.94
CA ARG A 16 -2.26 -0.97 14.27
C ARG A 16 -2.12 0.54 14.12
N LEU A 17 -3.19 1.26 14.40
CA LEU A 17 -3.19 2.72 14.39
C LEU A 17 -3.00 3.23 15.83
N PRO A 18 -2.23 4.31 16.03
CA PRO A 18 -2.22 5.01 17.31
C PRO A 18 -3.63 5.57 17.61
N ASP A 19 -3.96 5.66 18.90
CA ASP A 19 -5.33 5.93 19.38
C ASP A 19 -5.90 7.23 18.82
N GLU A 20 -5.09 8.29 18.83
CA GLU A 20 -5.41 9.60 18.25
C GLU A 20 -5.81 9.49 16.76
N LEU A 21 -5.00 8.82 15.94
CA LEU A 21 -5.24 8.69 14.51
C LEU A 21 -6.47 7.81 14.23
N ALA A 22 -6.73 6.81 15.07
CA ALA A 22 -7.93 5.99 14.98
C ALA A 22 -9.19 6.82 15.25
N ALA A 23 -9.17 7.68 16.26
CA ALA A 23 -10.27 8.58 16.60
C ALA A 23 -10.52 9.62 15.49
N ASP A 24 -9.46 10.24 14.96
CA ASP A 24 -9.56 11.17 13.82
C ASP A 24 -10.15 10.48 12.58
N THR A 25 -9.69 9.25 12.28
CA THR A 25 -10.21 8.49 11.14
C THR A 25 -11.68 8.11 11.33
N GLU A 26 -12.09 7.77 12.56
CA GLU A 26 -13.50 7.50 12.87
C GLU A 26 -14.37 8.75 12.68
N ALA A 27 -13.91 9.91 13.15
CA ALA A 27 -14.61 11.17 12.96
C ALA A 27 -14.76 11.51 11.46
N LEU A 28 -13.68 11.37 10.68
CA LEU A 28 -13.68 11.58 9.23
C LEU A 28 -14.62 10.63 8.51
N ALA A 29 -14.61 9.35 8.88
CA ALA A 29 -15.49 8.33 8.32
C ALA A 29 -16.96 8.68 8.60
N ARG A 30 -17.26 9.10 9.84
CA ARG A 30 -18.62 9.47 10.26
C ARG A 30 -19.14 10.70 9.52
N VAL A 31 -18.32 11.74 9.35
CA VAL A 31 -18.68 12.94 8.57
C VAL A 31 -18.92 12.59 7.10
N SER A 32 -18.12 11.67 6.56
CA SER A 32 -18.21 11.24 5.17
C SER A 32 -19.32 10.21 4.91
N GLY A 33 -19.99 9.72 5.96
CA GLY A 33 -20.97 8.63 5.86
C GLY A 33 -20.36 7.29 5.40
N LYS A 34 -19.04 7.13 5.53
CA LYS A 34 -18.28 5.96 5.09
C LYS A 34 -17.88 5.10 6.30
N SER A 35 -17.46 3.86 6.04
CA SER A 35 -16.79 3.05 7.06
C SER A 35 -15.36 3.54 7.30
N VAL A 36 -14.82 3.29 8.49
CA VAL A 36 -13.39 3.55 8.80
C VAL A 36 -12.49 2.82 7.81
N ASN A 37 -12.81 1.57 7.47
CA ASN A 37 -12.07 0.79 6.49
C ASN A 37 -12.06 1.45 5.09
N GLU A 38 -13.20 1.97 4.64
CA GLU A 38 -13.29 2.65 3.35
C GLU A 38 -12.52 3.99 3.35
N THR A 39 -12.57 4.73 4.45
CA THR A 39 -11.80 5.97 4.64
C THR A 39 -10.30 5.70 4.60
N ILE A 40 -9.84 4.62 5.24
CA ILE A 40 -8.43 4.19 5.19
C ILE A 40 -8.04 3.80 3.76
N LYS A 41 -8.90 3.08 3.03
CA LYS A 41 -8.63 2.71 1.63
C LYS A 41 -8.49 3.94 0.73
N ASP A 42 -9.39 4.91 0.89
CA ASP A 42 -9.40 6.15 0.12
C ASP A 42 -8.11 6.95 0.35
N ALA A 43 -7.74 7.15 1.63
CA ALA A 43 -6.50 7.82 2.02
C ALA A 43 -5.23 7.11 1.50
N LEU A 44 -5.19 5.78 1.55
CA LEU A 44 -4.09 4.99 0.99
C LEU A 44 -4.02 5.10 -0.53
N ALA A 45 -5.17 5.04 -1.21
CA ALA A 45 -5.24 5.19 -2.66
C ALA A 45 -4.75 6.57 -3.11
N ASP A 46 -5.16 7.63 -2.41
CA ASP A 46 -4.69 8.99 -2.67
C ASP A 46 -3.18 9.13 -2.42
N ALA A 47 -2.68 8.63 -1.29
CA ALA A 47 -1.25 8.65 -0.98
C ALA A 47 -0.41 7.90 -2.03
N VAL A 48 -0.90 6.77 -2.53
CA VAL A 48 -0.27 6.00 -3.62
C VAL A 48 -0.35 6.76 -4.93
N ALA A 49 -1.49 7.36 -5.27
CA ALA A 49 -1.66 8.15 -6.49
C ALA A 49 -0.74 9.38 -6.51
N ALA A 50 -0.66 10.10 -5.39
CA ALA A 50 0.22 11.24 -5.20
C ALA A 50 1.70 10.85 -5.35
N ARG A 51 2.13 9.76 -4.71
CA ARG A 51 3.51 9.26 -4.83
C ARG A 51 3.82 8.62 -6.17
N SER A 52 2.87 7.98 -6.84
CA SER A 52 3.05 7.40 -8.18
C SER A 52 3.30 8.47 -9.25
N ARG A 53 2.79 9.69 -9.04
CA ARG A 53 3.07 10.83 -9.91
C ARG A 53 4.48 11.39 -9.72
N ASP A 54 5.15 11.09 -8.62
CA ASP A 54 6.51 11.55 -8.35
C ASP A 54 7.56 10.68 -9.07
N PRO A 55 8.38 11.27 -9.97
CA PRO A 55 9.37 10.51 -10.73
C PRO A 55 10.52 9.98 -9.86
N LYS A 56 10.83 10.62 -8.72
CA LYS A 56 11.85 10.13 -7.79
C LYS A 56 11.34 8.93 -7.00
N PHE A 57 10.07 8.91 -6.63
CA PHE A 57 9.42 7.75 -6.02
C PHE A 57 9.44 6.53 -6.95
N LYS A 58 9.14 6.72 -8.25
CA LYS A 58 9.27 5.66 -9.27
C LYS A 58 10.70 5.16 -9.45
N ALA A 59 11.70 6.03 -9.33
CA ALA A 59 13.10 5.62 -9.38
C ALA A 59 13.45 4.75 -8.16
N ARG A 60 13.09 5.19 -6.95
CA ARG A 60 13.32 4.45 -5.69
C ARG A 60 12.65 3.08 -5.65
N ILE A 61 11.40 2.97 -6.11
CA ILE A 61 10.70 1.68 -6.19
C ILE A 61 11.44 0.72 -7.14
N ARG A 62 11.95 1.23 -8.28
CA ARG A 62 12.74 0.40 -9.22
C ARG A 62 14.04 -0.10 -8.59
N GLU A 63 14.75 0.76 -7.84
CA GLU A 63 15.97 0.33 -7.13
C GLU A 63 15.67 -0.75 -6.10
N ILE A 64 14.60 -0.60 -5.32
CA ILE A 64 14.18 -1.62 -4.34
C ILE A 64 13.87 -2.95 -5.03
N ILE A 65 13.19 -2.93 -6.17
CA ILE A 65 12.85 -4.15 -6.93
C ILE A 65 14.11 -4.84 -7.47
N GLU A 66 15.08 -4.07 -7.97
CA GLU A 66 16.34 -4.64 -8.48
C GLU A 66 17.19 -5.23 -7.33
N GLU A 67 17.25 -4.55 -6.17
CA GLU A 67 17.91 -5.10 -4.98
C GLU A 67 17.24 -6.40 -4.49
N ASP A 68 15.91 -6.44 -4.44
CA ASP A 68 15.16 -7.64 -4.03
C ASP A 68 15.40 -8.80 -5.01
N ARG A 69 15.51 -8.49 -6.32
CA ARG A 69 15.82 -9.47 -7.36
C ARG A 69 17.23 -10.03 -7.21
N GLU A 70 18.24 -9.19 -6.98
CA GLU A 70 19.60 -9.65 -6.70
C GLU A 70 19.67 -10.53 -5.44
N LEU A 71 18.88 -10.19 -4.41
CA LEU A 71 18.77 -10.99 -3.19
C LEU A 71 18.17 -12.38 -3.47
N LEU A 72 17.11 -12.43 -4.28
CA LEU A 72 16.48 -13.67 -4.74
C LEU A 72 17.42 -14.51 -5.61
N GLU A 73 18.19 -13.91 -6.52
CA GLU A 73 19.18 -14.60 -7.36
C GLU A 73 20.35 -15.18 -6.54
N ARG A 74 20.72 -14.53 -5.43
CA ARG A 74 21.73 -15.06 -4.48
C ARG A 74 21.20 -16.19 -3.60
N LEU A 75 19.94 -16.15 -3.20
CA LEU A 75 19.31 -17.18 -2.34
C LEU A 75 18.86 -18.42 -3.12
N ALA A 76 18.66 -18.29 -4.44
CA ALA A 76 18.27 -19.39 -5.32
C ALA A 76 19.46 -20.26 -5.81
N LYS A 77 20.67 -20.05 -5.28
CA LYS A 77 21.89 -20.81 -5.59
C LYS A 77 22.30 -21.68 -4.41
#